data_AF-A0A654KHZ8-F1
#
_entry.id   AF-A0A654KHZ8-F1
#
_cell.length_a   1.000
_cell.length_b   1.000
_cell.length_c   1.000
_cell.angle_alpha   90.00
_cell.angle_beta   90.00
_cell.angle_gamma   90.00
#
_symmetry.space_group_name_H-M   'P 1'
#
loop_
_entity.id
_entity.type
_entity.pdbx_description
1 polymer ?
#
loop_
_entity_poly.entity_id
_entity_poly.type
_entity_poly.pdbx_seq_one_letter_code
_entity_poly.pdbx_strand_id
1 'polypeptide(L)'
;MVMDSNSPWDDVLNHLQSNSLFSEKKILEISVPTGKFGKKGGPTLAKLAEYIDTHKPDDICVILSIPKLDKKTQQTKWYVGIKSIATLIEIPNLKRQDLPAWARKLIKANNQTIEDEALMLLIDKIEGNIVAAQQEINKLALVAGKGANLTLETVRASVADSARYDIFQLTESILLGNVSRSLKILQGLKQEGSVIPQLLPMITREIRILYKLVQAQVGGKSINSVLNELRIFSSFHQRYMQALSRLNLPKIMGLLQHATDIDQISKGYVVDGRLADSWLEMERLVFKAAGNGLL
;
A
#
# COMPACT_ATOMS: atom_id res chain seq x y z
N MET A 1 5.25 18.03 17.15
CA MET A 1 4.55 17.19 18.14
C MET A 1 3.96 15.99 17.42
N VAL A 2 4.21 14.77 17.90
CA VAL A 2 3.52 13.55 17.39
C VAL A 2 2.37 13.25 18.35
N MET A 3 1.15 13.23 17.82
CA MET A 3 -0.09 13.17 18.60
C MET A 3 -0.92 11.94 18.21
N ASP A 4 -1.75 11.51 19.16
CA ASP A 4 -2.72 10.42 19.04
C ASP A 4 -4.00 10.74 19.84
N SER A 5 -4.87 9.74 20.00
CA SER A 5 -6.14 9.89 20.73
C SER A 5 -6.00 10.34 22.19
N ASN A 6 -4.88 10.02 22.85
CA ASN A 6 -4.67 10.22 24.28
C ASN A 6 -3.67 11.34 24.58
N SER A 7 -3.10 11.94 23.53
CA SER A 7 -2.11 13.01 23.64
C SER A 7 -2.69 14.27 24.31
N PRO A 8 -1.83 15.12 24.90
CA PRO A 8 -2.26 16.34 25.57
C PRO A 8 -2.62 17.43 24.55
N TRP A 9 -3.80 17.31 23.92
CA TRP A 9 -4.28 18.22 22.88
C TRP A 9 -4.37 19.68 23.33
N ASP A 10 -4.54 19.93 24.62
CA ASP A 10 -4.60 21.29 25.17
C ASP A 10 -3.27 22.06 24.96
N ASP A 11 -2.13 21.35 24.87
CA ASP A 11 -0.81 21.95 24.64
C ASP A 11 -0.67 22.62 23.26
N VAL A 12 -1.47 22.19 22.27
CA VAL A 12 -1.46 22.79 20.93
C VAL A 12 -1.83 24.28 20.99
N LEU A 13 -2.85 24.62 21.78
CA LEU A 13 -3.30 26.00 21.93
C LEU A 13 -2.33 26.81 22.78
N ASN A 14 -1.74 26.19 23.80
CA ASN A 14 -0.72 26.84 24.63
C ASN A 14 0.49 27.26 23.78
N HIS A 15 0.89 26.44 22.82
CA HIS A 15 1.97 26.79 21.90
C HIS A 15 1.63 27.91 20.91
N LEU A 16 0.35 28.18 20.61
CA LEU A 16 -0.02 29.35 19.81
C LEU A 16 0.10 30.65 20.60
N GLN A 17 -0.22 30.60 21.89
CA GLN A 17 -0.24 31.77 22.77
C GLN A 17 1.14 32.10 23.37
N SER A 18 2.07 31.15 23.36
CA SER A 18 3.43 31.36 23.83
C SER A 18 4.25 32.14 22.78
N ASN A 19 4.50 33.43 23.04
CA ASN A 19 5.43 34.23 22.24
C ASN A 19 6.85 33.72 22.43
N SER A 20 7.62 33.66 21.34
CA SER A 20 9.06 33.40 21.43
C SER A 20 9.78 34.65 21.91
N LEU A 21 10.65 34.50 22.90
CA LEU A 21 11.46 35.61 23.41
C LEU A 21 12.60 36.01 22.46
N PHE A 22 12.93 35.16 21.48
CA PHE A 22 14.14 35.31 20.63
C PHE A 22 13.90 35.06 19.14
N SER A 23 12.69 34.71 18.70
CA SER A 23 12.41 34.44 17.29
C SER A 23 11.18 35.18 16.80
N GLU A 24 11.34 35.91 15.70
CA GLU A 24 10.26 36.64 15.03
C GLU A 24 9.25 35.73 14.33
N LYS A 25 9.61 34.47 14.07
CA LYS A 25 8.75 33.48 13.41
C LYS A 25 8.84 32.12 14.07
N LYS A 26 7.76 31.36 14.03
CA LYS A 26 7.58 30.06 14.66
C LYS A 26 6.91 29.06 13.72
N ILE A 27 7.39 27.82 13.73
CA ILE A 27 6.73 26.70 13.05
C ILE A 27 6.17 25.74 14.10
N LEU A 28 4.87 25.47 14.04
CA LEU A 28 4.20 24.46 14.85
C LEU A 28 3.86 23.26 13.98
N GLU A 29 4.64 22.20 14.10
CA GLU A 29 4.39 20.93 13.41
C GLU A 29 3.58 19.98 14.29
N ILE A 30 2.44 19.52 13.79
CA ILE A 30 1.53 18.57 14.44
C ILE A 30 1.40 17.36 13.50
N SER A 31 1.87 16.20 13.94
CA SER A 31 1.74 14.95 13.20
C SER A 31 0.78 14.02 13.93
N VAL A 32 -0.19 13.44 13.22
CA VAL A 32 -1.13 12.44 13.78
C VAL A 32 -1.08 11.17 12.93
N PRO A 33 -0.04 10.33 13.05
CA PRO A 33 0.18 9.20 12.14
C PRO A 33 -0.99 8.20 12.11
N THR A 34 -1.69 8.06 13.23
CA THR A 34 -2.81 7.11 13.37
C THR A 34 -4.11 7.60 12.72
N GLY A 35 -4.22 8.90 12.42
CA GLY A 35 -5.47 9.54 12.00
C GLY A 35 -6.56 9.55 13.07
N LYS A 36 -6.22 9.24 14.33
CA LYS A 36 -7.17 9.22 15.45
C LYS A 36 -6.91 10.41 16.36
N PHE A 37 -7.96 11.21 16.57
CA PHE A 37 -7.90 12.48 17.30
C PHE A 37 -8.54 12.43 18.70
N GLY A 38 -9.07 11.27 19.10
CA GLY A 38 -9.77 11.12 20.39
C GLY A 38 -10.96 12.07 20.55
N LYS A 39 -11.35 12.34 21.80
CA LYS A 39 -12.45 13.27 22.12
C LYS A 39 -12.02 14.74 22.06
N LYS A 40 -10.75 15.03 22.37
CA LYS A 40 -10.23 16.40 22.50
C LYS A 40 -9.63 16.96 21.20
N GLY A 41 -9.01 16.13 20.36
CA GLY A 41 -8.24 16.64 19.23
C GLY A 41 -9.06 17.37 18.16
N GLY A 42 -10.23 16.83 17.80
CA GLY A 42 -11.14 17.52 16.89
C GLY A 42 -11.54 18.92 17.38
N PRO A 43 -12.10 19.05 18.60
CA PRO A 43 -12.39 20.35 19.21
C PRO A 43 -11.19 21.30 19.29
N THR A 44 -10.01 20.81 19.66
CA THR A 44 -8.78 21.63 19.69
C THR A 44 -8.40 22.14 18.30
N LEU A 45 -8.45 21.28 17.28
CA LEU A 45 -8.15 21.66 15.90
C LEU A 45 -9.16 22.66 15.32
N ALA A 46 -10.43 22.58 15.74
CA ALA A 46 -11.43 23.59 15.38
C ALA A 46 -11.09 24.96 16.00
N LYS A 47 -10.70 24.99 17.28
CA LYS A 47 -10.25 26.23 17.95
C LYS A 47 -8.97 26.79 17.33
N LEU A 48 -8.03 25.93 16.93
CA LEU A 48 -6.82 26.31 16.20
C LEU A 48 -7.19 27.00 14.88
N ALA A 49 -8.11 26.42 14.11
CA ALA A 49 -8.55 27.02 12.85
C ALA A 49 -9.22 28.38 13.06
N GLU A 50 -10.12 28.48 14.04
CA GLU A 50 -10.78 29.74 14.40
C GLU A 50 -9.78 30.82 14.83
N TYR A 51 -8.78 30.44 15.64
CA TYR A 51 -7.73 31.37 16.08
C TYR A 51 -6.94 31.94 14.90
N ILE A 52 -6.49 31.08 13.98
CA ILE A 52 -5.72 31.50 12.80
C ILE A 52 -6.57 32.37 11.86
N ASP A 53 -7.83 32.01 11.62
CA ASP A 53 -8.73 32.77 10.75
C ASP A 53 -9.04 34.16 11.31
N THR A 54 -9.22 34.25 12.64
CA THR A 54 -9.56 35.48 13.34
C THR A 54 -8.36 36.42 13.47
N HIS A 55 -7.21 35.91 13.91
CA HIS A 55 -6.05 36.75 14.26
C HIS A 55 -5.08 36.93 13.09
N LYS A 56 -5.09 36.02 12.11
CA LYS A 56 -4.19 36.01 10.94
C LYS A 56 -2.73 36.30 11.31
N PRO A 57 -2.12 35.52 12.22
CA PRO A 57 -0.75 35.73 12.64
C PRO A 57 0.20 35.59 11.43
N ASP A 58 1.16 36.51 11.29
CA ASP A 58 2.18 36.52 10.24
C ASP A 58 3.51 35.89 10.70
N ASP A 59 3.61 35.59 12.00
CA ASP A 59 4.74 35.00 12.68
C ASP A 59 4.62 33.48 12.88
N ILE A 60 3.43 32.89 12.74
CA ILE A 60 3.21 31.45 12.99
C ILE A 60 2.85 30.70 11.70
N CYS A 61 3.61 29.66 11.39
CA CYS A 61 3.27 28.67 10.37
C CYS A 61 2.90 27.33 11.03
N VAL A 62 1.74 26.78 10.71
CA VAL A 62 1.29 25.47 11.24
C VAL A 62 1.36 24.42 10.14
N ILE A 63 2.03 23.31 10.44
CA ILE A 63 2.09 22.14 9.55
C ILE A 63 1.32 21.01 10.22
N LEU A 64 0.19 20.61 9.63
CA LEU A 64 -0.60 19.46 10.08
C LEU A 64 -0.38 18.27 9.14
N SER A 65 0.26 17.23 9.64
CA SER A 65 0.52 15.99 8.91
C SER A 65 -0.39 14.87 9.41
N ILE A 66 -1.26 14.36 8.53
CA ILE A 66 -2.28 13.36 8.85
C ILE A 66 -2.39 12.34 7.71
N PRO A 67 -2.74 11.07 7.99
CA PRO A 67 -3.07 10.13 6.94
C PRO A 67 -4.37 10.55 6.24
N LYS A 68 -4.64 9.94 5.08
CA LYS A 68 -5.92 10.15 4.38
C LYS A 68 -7.09 9.76 5.30
N LEU A 69 -7.93 10.74 5.61
CA LEU A 69 -9.11 10.55 6.45
C LEU A 69 -10.30 10.04 5.64
N ASP A 70 -11.20 9.30 6.30
CA ASP A 70 -12.45 8.84 5.70
C ASP A 70 -13.43 10.00 5.44
N LYS A 71 -14.41 9.78 4.56
CA LYS A 71 -15.37 10.81 4.14
C LYS A 71 -16.16 11.41 5.32
N LYS A 72 -16.47 10.62 6.36
CA LYS A 72 -17.22 11.12 7.52
C LYS A 72 -16.36 12.06 8.35
N THR A 73 -15.09 11.71 8.57
CA THR A 73 -14.16 12.58 9.29
C THR A 73 -13.88 13.88 8.50
N GLN A 74 -13.79 13.82 7.17
CA GLN A 74 -13.63 15.00 6.33
C GLN A 74 -14.83 15.98 6.38
N GLN A 75 -16.00 15.55 6.86
CA GLN A 75 -17.18 16.40 7.03
C GLN A 75 -17.26 17.06 8.41
N THR A 76 -16.36 16.72 9.32
CA THR A 76 -16.35 17.30 10.68
C THR A 76 -15.97 18.78 10.65
N LYS A 77 -16.50 19.55 11.62
CA LYS A 77 -16.27 21.01 11.71
C LYS A 77 -14.79 21.39 11.69
N TRP A 78 -13.96 20.64 12.41
CA TRP A 78 -12.52 20.94 12.51
C TRP A 78 -11.82 20.75 11.16
N TYR A 79 -12.14 19.69 10.41
CA TYR A 79 -11.50 19.43 9.12
C TYR A 79 -11.92 20.47 8.09
N VAL A 80 -13.22 20.80 8.04
CA VAL A 80 -13.73 21.85 7.14
C VAL A 80 -13.12 23.21 7.48
N GLY A 81 -13.03 23.56 8.77
CA GLY A 81 -12.42 24.81 9.23
C GLY A 81 -10.93 24.91 8.94
N ILE A 82 -10.16 23.83 9.12
CA ILE A 82 -8.74 23.83 8.72
C ILE A 82 -8.62 23.94 7.19
N LYS A 83 -9.43 23.18 6.44
CA LYS A 83 -9.36 23.16 4.97
C LYS A 83 -9.69 24.52 4.35
N SER A 84 -10.51 25.36 4.98
CA SER A 84 -10.82 26.70 4.47
C SER A 84 -9.66 27.70 4.59
N ILE A 85 -8.74 27.47 5.53
CA ILE A 85 -7.62 28.39 5.80
C ILE A 85 -6.25 27.83 5.41
N ALA A 86 -6.15 26.51 5.19
CA ALA A 86 -4.89 25.82 4.92
C ALA A 86 -4.71 25.48 3.44
N THR A 87 -3.45 25.42 3.01
CA THR A 87 -3.09 24.80 1.73
C THR A 87 -3.00 23.28 1.92
N LEU A 88 -3.92 22.53 1.30
CA LEU A 88 -3.94 21.08 1.37
C LEU A 88 -2.96 20.48 0.34
N ILE A 89 -1.97 19.74 0.82
CA ILE A 89 -1.04 18.97 -0.02
C ILE A 89 -1.37 17.49 0.14
N GLU A 90 -1.91 16.87 -0.92
CA GLU A 90 -2.16 15.43 -0.93
C GLU A 90 -0.91 14.69 -1.41
N ILE A 91 -0.46 13.71 -0.62
CA ILE A 91 0.68 12.85 -0.94
C ILE A 91 0.14 11.43 -1.16
N PRO A 92 -0.30 11.07 -2.38
CA PRO A 92 -0.79 9.74 -2.66
C PRO A 92 0.35 8.72 -2.66
N ASN A 93 0.05 7.49 -2.25
CA ASN A 93 0.95 6.36 -2.50
C ASN A 93 1.11 6.17 -4.01
N LEU A 94 2.35 6.14 -4.46
CA LEU A 94 2.67 5.94 -5.87
C LEU A 94 2.37 4.49 -6.25
N LYS A 95 1.40 4.30 -7.16
CA LYS A 95 1.04 2.97 -7.62
C LYS A 95 2.04 2.49 -8.66
N ARG A 96 2.13 1.17 -8.83
CA ARG A 96 3.04 0.57 -9.81
C ARG A 96 2.86 1.10 -11.24
N GLN A 97 1.62 1.33 -11.67
CA GLN A 97 1.32 1.90 -12.99
C GLN A 97 1.89 3.32 -13.18
N ASP A 98 2.07 4.07 -12.09
CA ASP A 98 2.55 5.46 -12.11
C ASP A 98 4.08 5.53 -11.92
N LEU A 99 4.72 4.43 -11.44
CA LEU A 99 6.16 4.34 -11.19
C LEU A 99 7.01 4.64 -12.44
N PRO A 100 6.70 4.14 -13.65
CA PRO A 100 7.52 4.42 -14.83
C PRO A 100 7.61 5.93 -15.14
N ALA A 101 6.48 6.64 -15.08
CA ALA A 101 6.43 8.07 -15.36
C ALA A 101 7.17 8.88 -14.29
N TRP A 102 7.00 8.50 -13.03
CA TRP A 102 7.71 9.13 -11.90
C TRP A 102 9.22 8.92 -11.99
N ALA A 103 9.68 7.69 -12.25
CA ALA A 103 11.10 7.37 -12.37
C ALA A 103 11.75 8.11 -13.55
N ARG A 104 11.08 8.17 -14.72
CA ARG A 104 11.57 8.95 -15.86
C ARG A 104 11.71 10.44 -15.53
N LYS A 105 10.78 11.01 -14.76
CA LYS A 105 10.86 12.42 -14.34
C LYS A 105 12.13 12.69 -13.52
N LEU A 106 12.46 11.79 -12.60
CA LEU A 106 13.66 11.92 -11.76
C LEU A 106 14.95 11.70 -12.53
N ILE A 107 15.00 10.66 -13.37
CA ILE A 107 16.15 10.37 -14.25
C ILE A 107 16.43 11.57 -15.17
N LYS A 108 15.36 12.16 -15.73
CA LYS A 108 15.48 13.37 -16.56
C LYS A 108 15.97 14.58 -15.74
N ALA A 109 15.52 14.75 -14.50
CA ALA A 109 16.02 15.83 -13.62
C ALA A 109 17.52 15.68 -13.32
N ASN A 110 18.05 14.46 -13.37
CA ASN A 110 19.48 14.17 -13.26
C ASN A 110 20.23 14.30 -14.60
N ASN A 111 19.59 14.80 -15.66
CA ASN A 111 20.12 14.89 -17.03
C ASN A 111 20.54 13.54 -17.60
N GLN A 112 19.75 12.49 -17.36
CA GLN A 112 19.98 11.15 -17.91
C GLN A 112 18.77 10.68 -18.72
N THR A 113 18.98 9.66 -19.54
CA THR A 113 17.91 8.90 -20.20
C THR A 113 17.95 7.44 -19.75
N ILE A 114 16.88 6.69 -20.03
CA ILE A 114 16.80 5.27 -19.67
C ILE A 114 16.06 4.51 -20.76
N GLU A 115 16.59 3.34 -21.11
CA GLU A 115 15.96 2.39 -22.02
C GLU A 115 14.70 1.77 -21.39
N ASP A 116 13.74 1.38 -22.22
CA ASP A 116 12.45 0.88 -21.73
C ASP A 116 12.60 -0.41 -20.90
N GLU A 117 13.46 -1.32 -21.35
CA GLU A 117 13.75 -2.57 -20.62
C GLU A 117 14.45 -2.31 -19.29
N ALA A 118 15.42 -1.37 -19.29
CA ALA A 118 16.13 -0.95 -18.09
C ALA A 118 15.18 -0.30 -17.07
N LEU A 119 14.23 0.51 -17.55
CA LEU A 119 13.20 1.12 -16.72
C LEU A 119 12.30 0.07 -16.08
N MET A 120 11.86 -0.95 -16.83
CA MET A 120 11.02 -2.01 -16.27
C MET A 120 11.76 -2.80 -15.19
N LEU A 121 13.04 -3.13 -15.42
CA LEU A 121 13.88 -3.76 -14.39
C LEU A 121 14.04 -2.87 -13.15
N LEU A 122 14.26 -1.57 -13.36
CA LEU A 122 14.34 -0.61 -12.27
C LEU A 122 13.05 -0.60 -11.45
N ILE A 123 11.88 -0.49 -12.09
CA ILE A 123 10.57 -0.51 -11.42
C ILE A 123 10.39 -1.80 -10.60
N ASP A 124 10.81 -2.95 -11.13
CA ASP A 124 10.73 -4.23 -10.44
C ASP A 124 11.60 -4.34 -9.19
N LYS A 125 12.70 -3.59 -9.12
CA LYS A 125 13.64 -3.57 -8.00
C LYS A 125 13.33 -2.51 -6.94
N ILE A 126 12.44 -1.56 -7.23
CA ILE A 126 12.15 -0.41 -6.35
C ILE A 126 10.67 -0.31 -5.95
N GLU A 127 9.82 -1.22 -6.44
CA GLU A 127 8.39 -1.20 -6.17
C GLU A 127 8.10 -1.18 -4.66
N GLY A 128 7.14 -0.34 -4.24
CA GLY A 128 6.67 -0.27 -2.87
C GLY A 128 7.64 0.41 -1.89
N ASN A 129 8.82 0.82 -2.36
CA ASN A 129 9.82 1.51 -1.56
C ASN A 129 10.30 2.79 -2.24
N ILE A 130 9.47 3.85 -2.23
CA ILE A 130 9.75 5.10 -2.94
C ILE A 130 11.00 5.82 -2.43
N VAL A 131 11.31 5.68 -1.15
CA VAL A 131 12.52 6.28 -0.56
C VAL A 131 13.76 5.58 -1.13
N ALA A 132 13.81 4.24 -1.10
CA ALA A 132 14.91 3.51 -1.72
C ALA A 132 14.96 3.74 -3.24
N ALA A 133 13.80 3.79 -3.91
CA ALA A 133 13.70 4.11 -5.32
C ALA A 133 14.41 5.43 -5.68
N GLN A 134 14.15 6.48 -4.91
CA GLN A 134 14.77 7.78 -5.11
C GLN A 134 16.28 7.71 -4.88
N GLN A 135 16.72 6.99 -3.86
CA GLN A 135 18.14 6.80 -3.55
C GLN A 135 18.86 6.03 -4.66
N GLU A 136 18.26 4.95 -5.16
CA GLU A 136 18.79 4.13 -6.25
C GLU A 136 18.88 4.94 -7.56
N ILE A 137 17.86 5.73 -7.90
CA ILE A 137 17.90 6.63 -9.08
C ILE A 137 18.98 7.71 -8.93
N ASN A 138 19.12 8.29 -7.75
CA ASN A 138 20.18 9.28 -7.50
C ASN A 138 21.57 8.64 -7.54
N LYS A 139 21.72 7.40 -7.06
CA LYS A 139 22.96 6.64 -7.15
C LYS A 139 23.31 6.32 -8.61
N LEU A 140 22.34 5.94 -9.44
CA LEU A 140 22.54 5.76 -10.88
C LEU A 140 23.04 7.04 -11.56
N ALA A 141 22.56 8.21 -11.11
CA ALA A 141 23.06 9.50 -11.59
C ALA A 141 24.55 9.72 -11.30
N LEU A 142 25.00 9.29 -10.13
CA LEU A 142 26.40 9.39 -9.72
C LEU A 142 27.29 8.37 -10.42
N VAL A 143 26.81 7.12 -10.58
CA VAL A 143 27.59 6.03 -11.17
C VAL A 143 27.74 6.17 -12.68
N ALA A 144 26.66 6.47 -13.40
CA ALA A 144 26.69 6.56 -14.86
C ALA A 144 27.11 7.95 -15.37
N GLY A 145 27.01 9.00 -14.53
CA GLY A 145 27.37 10.37 -14.90
C GLY A 145 26.27 11.12 -15.65
N LYS A 146 26.46 12.44 -15.78
CA LYS A 146 25.53 13.34 -16.48
C LYS A 146 25.49 13.03 -17.99
N GLY A 147 24.31 13.04 -18.58
CA GLY A 147 24.10 12.78 -20.02
C GLY A 147 24.07 11.29 -20.38
N ALA A 148 24.26 10.39 -19.42
CA ALA A 148 24.28 8.96 -19.68
C ALA A 148 22.90 8.41 -20.07
N ASN A 149 22.91 7.44 -20.99
CA ASN A 149 21.77 6.59 -21.26
C ASN A 149 21.88 5.31 -20.41
N LEU A 150 20.94 5.14 -19.47
CA LEU A 150 20.93 4.00 -18.56
C LEU A 150 20.45 2.75 -19.32
N THR A 151 21.38 1.82 -19.53
CA THR A 151 21.14 0.52 -20.17
C THR A 151 20.65 -0.52 -19.18
N LEU A 152 20.11 -1.63 -19.71
CA LEU A 152 19.68 -2.77 -18.88
C LEU A 152 20.82 -3.30 -17.99
N GLU A 153 22.03 -3.40 -18.53
CA GLU A 153 23.22 -3.86 -17.81
C GLU A 153 23.60 -2.91 -16.68
N THR A 154 23.57 -1.60 -16.95
CA THR A 154 23.87 -0.55 -15.95
C THR A 154 22.93 -0.66 -14.76
N VAL A 155 21.62 -0.76 -15.01
CA VAL A 155 20.61 -0.92 -13.95
C VAL A 155 20.80 -2.25 -13.21
N ARG A 156 21.06 -3.35 -13.94
CA ARG A 156 21.24 -4.67 -13.32
C ARG A 156 22.43 -4.71 -12.36
N ALA A 157 23.56 -4.10 -12.76
CA ALA A 157 24.78 -4.08 -11.97
C ALA A 157 24.73 -3.09 -10.79
N SER A 158 24.02 -1.97 -10.96
CA SER A 158 24.07 -0.86 -10.00
C SER A 158 22.90 -0.81 -9.03
N VAL A 159 21.76 -1.41 -9.36
CA VAL A 159 20.54 -1.33 -8.55
C VAL A 159 20.36 -2.61 -7.75
N ALA A 160 20.33 -2.49 -6.43
CA ALA A 160 20.00 -3.60 -5.54
C ALA A 160 18.48 -3.88 -5.58
N ASP A 161 18.08 -5.13 -5.35
CA ASP A 161 16.64 -5.39 -5.15
C ASP A 161 16.25 -4.85 -3.76
N SER A 162 15.45 -3.78 -3.77
CA SER A 162 14.96 -3.07 -2.58
C SER A 162 13.44 -2.98 -2.58
N ALA A 163 12.79 -3.77 -3.44
CA ALA A 163 11.36 -3.83 -3.56
C ALA A 163 10.78 -4.27 -2.22
N ARG A 164 9.79 -3.52 -1.74
CA ARG A 164 9.08 -3.82 -0.51
C ARG A 164 7.66 -4.17 -0.85
N TYR A 165 7.27 -5.40 -0.55
CA TYR A 165 5.95 -5.88 -0.93
C TYR A 165 4.99 -5.94 0.24
N ASP A 166 3.71 -5.80 -0.07
CA ASP A 166 2.60 -5.92 0.86
C ASP A 166 1.69 -7.10 0.46
N ILE A 167 1.04 -7.72 1.44
CA ILE A 167 0.10 -8.83 1.25
C ILE A 167 -1.08 -8.45 0.34
N PHE A 168 -1.44 -7.17 0.26
CA PHE A 168 -2.44 -6.69 -0.70
C PHE A 168 -1.94 -6.74 -2.15
N GLN A 169 -0.65 -6.49 -2.40
CA GLN A 169 -0.08 -6.64 -3.74
C GLN A 169 -0.03 -8.12 -4.15
N LEU A 170 0.23 -9.04 -3.19
CA LEU A 170 0.19 -10.47 -3.45
C LEU A 170 -1.20 -10.94 -3.88
N THR A 171 -2.21 -10.62 -3.07
CA THR A 171 -3.60 -11.03 -3.36
C THR A 171 -4.13 -10.42 -4.65
N GLU A 172 -3.79 -9.16 -4.94
CA GLU A 172 -4.09 -8.53 -6.22
C GLU A 172 -3.41 -9.27 -7.39
N SER A 173 -2.11 -9.56 -7.30
CA SER A 173 -1.38 -10.27 -8.35
C SER A 173 -1.94 -11.67 -8.61
N ILE A 174 -2.38 -12.37 -7.58
CA ILE A 174 -3.05 -13.67 -7.69
C ILE A 174 -4.37 -13.53 -8.45
N LEU A 175 -5.22 -12.57 -8.07
CA LEU A 175 -6.51 -12.34 -8.76
C LEU A 175 -6.33 -11.93 -10.21
N LEU A 176 -5.31 -11.12 -10.52
CA LEU A 176 -4.97 -10.74 -11.90
C LEU A 176 -4.33 -11.88 -12.69
N GLY A 177 -3.78 -12.90 -12.03
CA GLY A 177 -3.22 -14.10 -12.65
C GLY A 177 -1.78 -14.00 -13.08
N ASN A 178 -1.05 -13.07 -12.50
CA ASN A 178 0.36 -12.91 -12.80
C ASN A 178 1.18 -13.85 -11.90
N VAL A 179 1.37 -15.10 -12.36
CA VAL A 179 2.07 -16.16 -11.60
C VAL A 179 3.48 -15.73 -11.19
N SER A 180 4.28 -15.27 -12.15
CA SER A 180 5.68 -14.87 -11.93
C SER A 180 5.77 -13.78 -10.86
N ARG A 181 4.93 -12.74 -10.97
CA ARG A 181 4.88 -11.66 -9.99
C ARG A 181 4.39 -12.13 -8.62
N SER A 182 3.36 -12.97 -8.56
CA SER A 182 2.83 -13.46 -7.29
C SER A 182 3.87 -14.26 -6.51
N LEU A 183 4.66 -15.10 -7.21
CA LEU A 183 5.77 -15.82 -6.58
C LEU A 183 6.89 -14.87 -6.13
N LYS A 184 7.26 -13.87 -6.95
CA LYS A 184 8.25 -12.85 -6.56
C LYS A 184 7.83 -12.11 -5.29
N ILE A 185 6.56 -11.68 -5.23
CA ILE A 185 6.02 -10.99 -4.05
C ILE A 185 6.05 -11.90 -2.82
N LEU A 186 5.63 -13.17 -2.96
CA LEU A 186 5.64 -14.13 -1.86
C LEU A 186 7.06 -14.35 -1.31
N GLN A 187 8.06 -14.45 -2.19
CA GLN A 187 9.46 -14.57 -1.80
C GLN A 187 9.97 -13.33 -1.08
N GLY A 188 9.62 -12.13 -1.55
CA GLY A 188 9.97 -10.88 -0.86
C GLY A 188 9.35 -10.81 0.54
N LEU A 189 8.06 -11.16 0.69
CA LEU A 189 7.41 -11.23 2.00
C LEU A 189 8.09 -12.24 2.95
N LYS A 190 8.53 -13.38 2.43
CA LYS A 190 9.32 -14.38 3.19
C LYS A 190 10.66 -13.80 3.66
N GLN A 191 11.38 -13.11 2.80
CA GLN A 191 12.67 -12.49 3.12
C GLN A 191 12.53 -11.33 4.12
N GLU A 192 11.42 -10.59 4.08
CA GLU A 192 11.08 -9.56 5.07
C GLU A 192 10.66 -10.13 6.44
N GLY A 193 10.65 -11.45 6.61
CA GLY A 193 10.33 -12.11 7.87
C GLY A 193 8.83 -12.26 8.15
N SER A 194 7.98 -12.12 7.13
CA SER A 194 6.55 -12.47 7.27
C SER A 194 6.40 -13.94 7.63
N VAL A 195 5.28 -14.30 8.28
CA VAL A 195 5.00 -15.70 8.64
C VAL A 195 3.70 -16.18 8.02
N ILE A 196 3.63 -17.47 7.69
CA ILE A 196 2.47 -18.08 7.02
C ILE A 196 1.14 -17.84 7.76
N PRO A 197 1.05 -17.96 9.10
CA PRO A 197 -0.18 -17.67 9.82
C PRO A 197 -0.71 -16.23 9.62
N GLN A 198 0.13 -15.27 9.23
CA GLN A 198 -0.28 -13.90 8.89
C GLN A 198 -0.72 -13.80 7.42
N LEU A 199 -0.03 -14.46 6.49
CA LEU A 199 -0.26 -14.33 5.05
C LEU A 199 -1.41 -15.20 4.54
N LEU A 200 -1.47 -16.46 4.98
CA LEU A 200 -2.44 -17.46 4.51
C LEU A 200 -3.90 -16.99 4.65
N PRO A 201 -4.35 -16.41 5.78
CA PRO A 201 -5.73 -15.95 5.91
C PRO A 201 -6.13 -14.90 4.86
N MET A 202 -5.19 -14.05 4.41
CA MET A 202 -5.46 -13.04 3.40
C MET A 202 -5.71 -13.67 2.03
N ILE A 203 -4.92 -14.68 1.66
CA ILE A 203 -5.14 -15.45 0.41
C ILE A 203 -6.44 -16.25 0.51
N THR A 204 -6.66 -16.95 1.63
CA THR A 204 -7.88 -17.74 1.85
C THR A 204 -9.14 -16.87 1.80
N ARG A 205 -9.07 -15.62 2.29
CA ARG A 205 -10.19 -14.66 2.18
C ARG A 205 -10.60 -14.45 0.73
N GLU A 206 -9.63 -14.22 -0.16
CA GLU A 206 -9.90 -14.02 -1.58
C GLU A 206 -10.47 -15.27 -2.26
N ILE A 207 -9.94 -16.45 -1.93
CA ILE A 207 -10.46 -17.73 -2.45
C ILE A 207 -11.91 -17.96 -1.97
N ARG A 208 -12.23 -17.62 -0.72
CA ARG A 208 -13.61 -17.70 -0.18
C ARG A 208 -14.56 -16.72 -0.87
N ILE A 209 -14.09 -15.54 -1.25
CA ILE A 209 -14.90 -14.61 -2.06
C ILE A 209 -15.18 -15.24 -3.41
N LEU A 210 -14.16 -15.75 -4.11
CA LEU A 210 -14.34 -16.45 -5.39
C LEU A 210 -15.34 -17.61 -5.29
N TYR A 211 -15.26 -18.41 -4.23
CA TYR A 211 -16.23 -19.48 -3.95
C TYR A 211 -17.67 -18.96 -3.89
N LYS A 212 -17.92 -17.90 -3.11
CA LYS A 212 -19.25 -17.27 -3.01
C LYS A 212 -19.74 -16.74 -4.36
N LEU A 213 -18.86 -16.18 -5.17
CA LEU A 213 -19.21 -15.66 -6.49
C LEU A 213 -19.60 -16.80 -7.45
N VAL A 214 -18.84 -17.90 -7.49
CA VAL A 214 -19.17 -19.06 -8.33
C VAL A 214 -20.47 -19.70 -7.88
N GLN A 215 -20.70 -19.86 -6.58
CA GLN A 215 -21.96 -20.39 -6.06
C GLN A 215 -23.15 -19.51 -6.46
N ALA A 216 -23.00 -18.18 -6.35
CA ALA A 216 -24.06 -17.25 -6.72
C ALA A 216 -24.36 -17.27 -8.23
N GLN A 217 -23.33 -17.44 -9.06
CA GLN A 217 -23.49 -17.57 -10.51
C GLN A 217 -24.25 -18.85 -10.88
N VAL A 218 -23.95 -19.97 -10.23
CA VAL A 218 -24.72 -21.23 -10.41
C VAL A 218 -26.17 -21.05 -9.97
N GLY A 219 -26.43 -20.25 -8.93
CA GLY A 219 -27.78 -19.88 -8.49
C GLY A 219 -28.48 -18.79 -9.32
N GLY A 220 -27.92 -18.40 -10.48
CA GLY A 220 -28.52 -17.41 -11.39
C GLY A 220 -28.38 -15.94 -10.97
N LYS A 221 -27.59 -15.63 -9.93
CA LYS A 221 -27.32 -14.25 -9.52
C LYS A 221 -26.20 -13.63 -10.34
N SER A 222 -26.29 -12.32 -10.58
CA SER A 222 -25.20 -11.55 -11.18
C SER A 222 -24.02 -11.41 -10.21
N ILE A 223 -22.80 -11.66 -10.71
CA ILE A 223 -21.54 -11.51 -9.97
C ILE A 223 -21.42 -10.10 -9.37
N ASN A 224 -21.78 -9.06 -10.12
CA ASN A 224 -21.70 -7.67 -9.67
C ASN A 224 -22.62 -7.39 -8.48
N SER A 225 -23.81 -8.01 -8.46
CA SER A 225 -24.74 -7.91 -7.31
C SER A 225 -24.10 -8.48 -6.05
N VAL A 226 -23.50 -9.66 -6.18
CA VAL A 226 -22.90 -10.38 -5.05
C VAL A 226 -21.66 -9.65 -4.54
N LEU A 227 -20.83 -9.10 -5.44
CA LEU A 227 -19.70 -8.24 -5.06
C LEU A 227 -20.16 -7.01 -4.26
N ASN A 228 -21.27 -6.38 -4.65
CA ASN A 228 -21.84 -5.26 -3.92
C ASN A 228 -22.41 -5.69 -2.56
N GLU A 229 -23.11 -6.83 -2.48
CA GLU A 229 -23.59 -7.42 -1.22
C GLU A 229 -22.42 -7.71 -0.25
N LEU A 230 -21.29 -8.17 -0.79
CA LEU A 230 -20.04 -8.38 -0.05
C LEU A 230 -19.28 -7.08 0.25
N ARG A 231 -19.82 -5.91 -0.13
CA ARG A 231 -19.21 -4.58 0.05
C ARG A 231 -17.82 -4.46 -0.58
N ILE A 232 -17.57 -5.19 -1.66
CA ILE A 232 -16.34 -5.09 -2.43
C ILE A 232 -16.42 -3.83 -3.30
N PHE A 233 -15.44 -2.95 -3.14
CA PHE A 233 -15.34 -1.73 -3.95
C PHE A 233 -15.27 -2.05 -5.44
N SER A 234 -15.96 -1.25 -6.27
CA SER A 234 -16.06 -1.44 -7.72
C SER A 234 -14.71 -1.53 -8.43
N SER A 235 -13.69 -0.82 -7.94
CA SER A 235 -12.33 -0.86 -8.46
C SER A 235 -11.66 -2.24 -8.37
N PHE A 236 -12.20 -3.16 -7.56
CA PHE A 236 -11.71 -4.53 -7.43
C PHE A 236 -12.52 -5.53 -8.27
N HIS A 237 -13.69 -5.16 -8.81
CA HIS A 237 -14.59 -6.09 -9.49
C HIS A 237 -13.91 -6.79 -10.67
N GLN A 238 -13.18 -6.03 -11.49
CA GLN A 238 -12.47 -6.57 -12.64
C GLN A 238 -11.45 -7.66 -12.26
N ARG A 239 -10.82 -7.55 -11.09
CA ARG A 239 -9.84 -8.54 -10.60
C ARG A 239 -10.52 -9.88 -10.30
N TYR A 240 -11.69 -9.86 -9.65
CA TYR A 240 -12.47 -11.07 -9.43
C TYR A 240 -13.00 -11.66 -10.74
N MET A 241 -13.46 -10.81 -11.68
CA MET A 241 -13.90 -11.28 -13.00
C MET A 241 -12.77 -12.00 -13.76
N GLN A 242 -11.54 -11.48 -13.72
CA GLN A 242 -10.37 -12.15 -14.31
C GLN A 242 -10.00 -13.45 -13.60
N ALA A 243 -10.13 -13.52 -12.28
CA ALA A 243 -9.89 -14.77 -11.56
C ALA A 243 -10.94 -15.84 -11.92
N LEU A 244 -12.21 -15.45 -12.03
CA LEU A 244 -13.32 -16.34 -12.37
C LEU A 244 -13.24 -16.88 -13.80
N SER A 245 -12.59 -16.18 -14.73
CA SER A 245 -12.36 -16.73 -16.08
C SER A 245 -11.34 -17.87 -16.10
N ARG A 246 -10.52 -18.01 -15.05
CA ARG A 246 -9.49 -19.07 -14.93
C ARG A 246 -9.85 -20.18 -13.94
N LEU A 247 -10.62 -19.83 -12.90
CA LEU A 247 -10.91 -20.69 -11.76
C LEU A 247 -12.39 -21.07 -11.72
N ASN A 248 -12.67 -22.38 -11.84
CA ASN A 248 -14.00 -22.96 -11.69
C ASN A 248 -14.21 -23.53 -10.27
N LEU A 249 -15.43 -23.98 -9.97
CA LEU A 249 -15.79 -24.48 -8.64
C LEU A 249 -14.86 -25.60 -8.12
N PRO A 250 -14.55 -26.66 -8.89
CA PRO A 250 -13.61 -27.70 -8.44
C PRO A 250 -12.23 -27.16 -8.08
N LYS A 251 -11.67 -26.24 -8.89
CA LYS A 251 -10.38 -25.62 -8.60
C LYS A 251 -10.43 -24.81 -7.31
N ILE A 252 -11.47 -23.99 -7.13
CA ILE A 252 -11.62 -23.15 -5.93
C ILE A 252 -11.75 -24.01 -4.67
N MET A 253 -12.53 -25.11 -4.72
CA MET A 253 -12.62 -26.07 -3.62
C MET A 253 -11.28 -26.70 -3.31
N GLY A 254 -10.52 -27.11 -4.33
CA GLY A 254 -9.17 -27.62 -4.17
C GLY A 254 -8.20 -26.60 -3.53
N LEU A 255 -8.30 -25.33 -3.89
CA LEU A 255 -7.53 -24.25 -3.29
C LEU A 255 -7.90 -24.02 -1.82
N LEU A 256 -9.18 -24.12 -1.45
CA LEU A 256 -9.63 -24.03 -0.05
C LEU A 256 -9.11 -25.20 0.79
N GLN A 257 -9.15 -26.42 0.24
CA GLN A 257 -8.57 -27.59 0.90
C GLN A 257 -7.07 -27.42 1.07
N HIS A 258 -6.36 -27.02 0.01
CA HIS A 258 -4.91 -26.79 0.05
C HIS A 258 -4.52 -25.71 1.06
N ALA A 259 -5.29 -24.62 1.16
CA ALA A 259 -5.10 -23.62 2.21
C ALA A 259 -5.29 -24.20 3.62
N THR A 260 -6.22 -25.13 3.80
CA THR A 260 -6.43 -25.81 5.10
C THR A 260 -5.25 -26.72 5.44
N ASP A 261 -4.74 -27.46 4.45
CA ASP A 261 -3.57 -28.31 4.62
C ASP A 261 -2.33 -27.48 5.02
N ILE A 262 -2.12 -26.30 4.41
CA ILE A 262 -1.01 -25.40 4.75
C ILE A 262 -1.13 -24.89 6.18
N ASP A 263 -2.34 -24.54 6.63
CA ASP A 263 -2.57 -24.12 8.03
C ASP A 263 -2.16 -25.22 9.01
N GLN A 264 -2.53 -26.47 8.72
CA GLN A 264 -2.12 -27.64 9.52
C GLN A 264 -0.60 -27.83 9.52
N ILE A 265 0.05 -27.79 8.35
CA ILE A 265 1.51 -27.93 8.25
C ILE A 265 2.22 -26.79 8.99
N SER A 266 1.73 -25.55 8.90
CA SER A 266 2.29 -24.40 9.61
C SER A 266 2.20 -24.51 11.14
N LYS A 267 1.31 -25.38 11.64
CA LYS A 267 1.14 -25.70 13.06
C LYS A 267 1.88 -26.98 13.48
N GLY A 268 2.61 -27.61 12.57
CA GLY A 268 3.44 -28.80 12.84
C GLY A 268 2.74 -30.14 12.60
N TYR A 269 1.55 -30.15 11.99
CA TYR A 269 0.89 -31.40 11.61
C TYR A 269 1.44 -31.93 10.28
N VAL A 270 1.50 -33.25 10.14
CA VAL A 270 1.81 -33.91 8.86
C VAL A 270 0.51 -34.11 8.09
N VAL A 271 0.49 -33.71 6.82
CA VAL A 271 -0.66 -33.90 5.92
C VAL A 271 -0.22 -34.77 4.76
N ASP A 272 -0.87 -35.93 4.60
CA ASP A 272 -0.55 -36.88 3.54
C ASP A 272 -0.71 -36.24 2.14
N GLY A 273 0.26 -36.51 1.26
CA GLY A 273 0.26 -35.96 -0.10
C GLY A 273 0.69 -34.48 -0.21
N ARG A 274 1.15 -33.87 0.88
CA ARG A 274 1.73 -32.52 0.91
C ARG A 274 3.19 -32.55 1.34
N LEU A 275 3.90 -31.48 0.99
CA LEU A 275 5.26 -31.25 1.45
C LEU A 275 5.24 -30.79 2.92
N ALA A 276 6.27 -31.17 3.68
CA ALA A 276 6.42 -30.75 5.06
C ALA A 276 6.78 -29.26 5.20
N ASP A 277 7.37 -28.65 4.17
CA ASP A 277 7.68 -27.21 4.17
C ASP A 277 6.43 -26.41 3.79
N SER A 278 5.85 -25.76 4.79
CA SER A 278 4.69 -24.88 4.63
C SER A 278 4.92 -23.73 3.65
N TRP A 279 6.16 -23.22 3.50
CA TRP A 279 6.45 -22.17 2.50
C TRP A 279 6.42 -22.71 1.08
N LEU A 280 6.95 -23.90 0.86
CA LEU A 280 6.93 -24.52 -0.45
C LEU A 280 5.49 -24.89 -0.85
N GLU A 281 4.66 -25.33 0.10
CA GLU A 281 3.22 -25.49 -0.17
C GLU A 281 2.49 -24.17 -0.41
N MET A 282 2.88 -23.09 0.28
CA MET A 282 2.35 -21.75 0.03
C MET A 282 2.69 -21.27 -1.39
N GLU A 283 3.91 -21.52 -1.88
CA GLU A 283 4.29 -21.25 -3.27
C GLU A 283 3.43 -22.03 -4.27
N ARG A 284 3.16 -23.32 -4.00
CA ARG A 284 2.27 -24.15 -4.83
C ARG A 284 0.84 -23.64 -4.82
N LEU A 285 0.32 -23.21 -3.67
CA LEU A 285 -1.01 -22.60 -3.57
C LEU A 285 -1.09 -21.34 -4.43
N VAL A 286 -0.09 -20.45 -4.31
CA VAL A 286 -0.03 -19.20 -5.09
C VAL A 286 0.08 -19.48 -6.58
N PHE A 287 0.91 -20.45 -6.98
CA PHE A 287 1.03 -20.87 -8.37
C PHE A 287 -0.31 -21.37 -8.94
N LYS A 288 -1.02 -22.24 -8.19
CA LYS A 288 -2.33 -22.79 -8.60
C LYS A 288 -3.41 -21.71 -8.66
N ALA A 289 -3.42 -20.78 -7.71
CA ALA A 289 -4.43 -19.72 -7.61
C ALA A 289 -4.23 -18.62 -8.69
N ALA A 290 -2.99 -18.25 -8.99
CA ALA A 290 -2.68 -17.27 -10.02
C ALA A 290 -2.75 -17.86 -11.43
N GLY A 291 -2.30 -19.11 -11.60
CA GLY A 291 -2.27 -19.79 -12.89
C GLY A 291 -3.61 -20.42 -13.28
N ASN A 292 -3.58 -21.21 -14.36
CA ASN A 292 -4.74 -21.97 -14.82
C ASN A 292 -4.93 -23.31 -14.06
N GLY A 293 -4.30 -23.49 -12.89
CA GLY A 293 -4.46 -24.69 -12.06
C GLY A 293 -3.86 -25.98 -12.65
N LEU A 294 -2.85 -25.89 -13.52
CA LEU A 294 -2.10 -27.06 -13.98
C LEU A 294 -0.95 -27.35 -13.00
N LEU A 295 -1.25 -28.21 -12.01
CA LEU A 295 -0.41 -29.23 -11.38
C LEU A 295 -1.24 -29.99 -10.32
#